data_AF-A0A2R7QRD7-F1
#
_entry.id   AF-A0A2R7QRD7-F1
#
_cell.length_a   1.000
_cell.length_b   1.000
_cell.length_c   1.000
_cell.angle_alpha   90.00
_cell.angle_beta   90.00
_cell.angle_gamma   90.00
#
_symmetry.space_group_name_H-M   'P 1'
#
loop_
_entity.id
_entity.type
_entity.pdbx_description
1 polymer ?
#
loop_
_entity_poly.entity_id
_entity_poly.type
_entity_poly.pdbx_seq_one_letter_code
_entity_poly.pdbx_strand_id
1 'polypeptide(L)'
;MSPASHASNASALSRLTAGGFSIGVEAPLDNDWTPAGELARRNSGRLPGEPDMQRHADLAKLVDQLGFRAFWVRDVPVYDPSFGDAAQVFEVFTYLGYLAGITQNILLGTAAVVLPIREPLLTLKAAATVQQLSGNRLLMGVASGDRPVEYPLFGRDFPGRGANFRSQVDLVRDHARAHLPEPLDLLPRPSAPLPLLVAGLSQQTPAWIGQHMDGSLAFPGTPEEHARRVAAWRAVAGTKPYASFIHMELDAHPNAPMRRWRFGFTGGRNALIAELYAMRAAGVDHIGLHVRRNQRPLEETFHEIAEYVLPLFHSQPAADRAPNAALLEIAGA
;
A
#
# COMPACT_ATOMS: atom_id res chain seq x y z
N MET A 1 -6.00 2.68 -36.63
CA MET A 1 -5.74 3.30 -35.30
C MET A 1 -7.06 3.33 -34.57
N SER A 2 -7.33 2.36 -33.70
CA SER A 2 -8.54 2.38 -32.85
C SER A 2 -8.36 3.44 -31.75
N PRO A 3 -9.40 4.22 -31.42
CA PRO A 3 -9.32 5.13 -30.29
C PRO A 3 -9.29 4.30 -29.01
N ALA A 4 -8.23 4.49 -28.23
CA ALA A 4 -8.13 3.96 -26.88
C ALA A 4 -9.37 4.42 -26.09
N SER A 5 -10.17 3.44 -25.67
CA SER A 5 -11.28 3.63 -24.76
C SER A 5 -10.79 4.43 -23.55
N HIS A 6 -11.42 5.58 -23.29
CA HIS A 6 -11.15 6.37 -22.10
C HIS A 6 -11.52 5.54 -20.87
N ALA A 7 -10.53 4.84 -20.31
CA ALA A 7 -10.62 4.30 -18.97
C ALA A 7 -10.95 5.48 -18.05
N SER A 8 -12.03 5.32 -17.28
CA SER A 8 -12.48 6.25 -16.23
C SER A 8 -11.29 6.94 -15.55
N ASN A 9 -11.25 8.26 -15.62
CA ASN A 9 -10.17 9.13 -15.11
C ASN A 9 -10.19 9.23 -13.57
N ALA A 10 -10.53 8.13 -12.90
CA ALA A 10 -10.63 8.01 -11.46
C ALA A 10 -9.23 8.06 -10.84
N SER A 11 -9.01 9.00 -9.90
CA SER A 11 -7.74 9.14 -9.18
C SER A 11 -7.35 7.84 -8.47
N ALA A 12 -6.05 7.59 -8.28
CA ALA A 12 -5.57 6.42 -7.54
C ALA A 12 -6.24 6.27 -6.17
N LEU A 13 -6.55 7.38 -5.47
CA LEU A 13 -7.27 7.36 -4.19
C LEU A 13 -8.72 6.91 -4.33
N SER A 14 -9.44 7.40 -5.35
CA SER A 14 -10.82 6.96 -5.60
C SER A 14 -10.86 5.48 -5.99
N ARG A 15 -9.86 5.03 -6.77
CA ARG A 15 -9.66 3.61 -7.08
C ARG A 15 -9.32 2.82 -5.84
N LEU A 16 -8.53 3.35 -4.90
CA LEU A 16 -8.19 2.64 -3.66
C LEU A 16 -9.45 2.32 -2.85
N THR A 17 -10.38 3.26 -2.72
CA THR A 17 -11.57 3.10 -1.87
C THR A 17 -12.83 2.68 -2.62
N ALA A 18 -12.77 2.50 -3.94
CA ALA A 18 -13.90 2.04 -4.74
C ALA A 18 -14.49 0.73 -4.19
N GLY A 19 -15.81 0.71 -3.95
CA GLY A 19 -16.53 -0.37 -3.27
C GLY A 19 -16.70 -0.16 -1.75
N GLY A 20 -16.08 0.88 -1.19
CA GLY A 20 -16.15 1.25 0.23
C GLY A 20 -15.24 0.43 1.15
N PHE A 21 -14.48 -0.51 0.60
CA PHE A 21 -13.39 -1.23 1.26
C PHE A 21 -12.55 -1.92 0.19
N SER A 22 -11.24 -1.99 0.35
CA SER A 22 -10.41 -2.79 -0.56
C SER A 22 -9.27 -3.50 0.14
N ILE A 23 -8.71 -4.47 -0.58
CA ILE A 23 -7.70 -5.40 -0.07
C ILE A 23 -6.53 -5.36 -1.03
N GLY A 24 -5.34 -5.17 -0.49
CA GLY A 24 -4.07 -5.19 -1.21
C GLY A 24 -3.09 -6.17 -0.58
N VAL A 25 -1.84 -6.09 -1.03
CA VAL A 25 -0.73 -6.87 -0.48
C VAL A 25 0.43 -5.96 -0.11
N GLU A 26 1.23 -6.37 0.86
CA GLU A 26 2.43 -5.68 1.29
C GLU A 26 3.66 -6.54 1.00
N ALA A 27 4.66 -5.91 0.38
CA ALA A 27 5.94 -6.53 0.08
C ALA A 27 6.78 -6.75 1.34
N PRO A 28 7.65 -7.76 1.36
CA PRO A 28 7.86 -8.78 0.32
C PRO A 28 6.77 -9.85 0.31
N LEU A 29 6.47 -10.39 -0.87
CA LEU A 29 5.61 -11.57 -1.00
C LEU A 29 6.49 -12.81 -0.85
N ASP A 30 6.91 -13.10 0.38
CA ASP A 30 7.69 -14.27 0.76
C ASP A 30 7.01 -15.06 1.90
N ASN A 31 7.64 -16.14 2.35
CA ASN A 31 7.27 -16.88 3.55
C ASN A 31 8.46 -17.11 4.51
N ASP A 32 9.42 -16.18 4.53
CA ASP A 32 10.69 -16.37 5.23
C ASP A 32 10.57 -16.31 6.77
N TRP A 33 9.45 -15.84 7.30
CA TRP A 33 9.19 -15.86 8.75
C TRP A 33 8.54 -17.16 9.24
N THR A 34 8.42 -18.16 8.36
CA THR A 34 8.04 -19.54 8.73
C THR A 34 9.27 -20.36 9.16
N PRO A 35 9.12 -21.45 9.92
CA PRO A 35 10.26 -22.32 10.25
C PRO A 35 11.00 -22.86 9.01
N ALA A 36 10.27 -23.21 7.95
CA ALA A 36 10.85 -23.68 6.68
C ALA A 36 11.56 -22.55 5.93
N GLY A 37 10.95 -21.36 5.86
CA GLY A 37 11.54 -20.17 5.26
C GLY A 37 12.81 -19.72 5.99
N GLU A 38 12.81 -19.70 7.32
CA GLU A 38 13.98 -19.37 8.13
C GLU A 38 15.14 -20.36 7.89
N LEU A 39 14.85 -21.66 7.73
CA LEU A 39 15.85 -22.65 7.35
C LEU A 39 16.39 -22.41 5.93
N ALA A 40 15.52 -22.14 4.96
CA ALA A 40 15.91 -21.84 3.58
C ALA A 40 16.78 -20.57 3.49
N ARG A 41 16.40 -19.51 4.21
CA ARG A 41 17.16 -18.26 4.35
C ARG A 41 18.57 -18.53 4.86
N ARG A 42 18.72 -19.28 5.95
CA ARG A 42 20.04 -19.67 6.49
C ARG A 42 20.86 -20.46 5.48
N ASN A 43 20.25 -21.44 4.80
CA ASN A 43 20.94 -22.26 3.80
C ASN A 43 21.44 -21.44 2.60
N SER A 44 20.71 -20.37 2.24
CA SER A 44 21.13 -19.43 1.20
C SER A 44 22.12 -18.35 1.65
N GLY A 45 22.49 -18.32 2.93
CA GLY A 45 23.42 -17.30 3.48
C GLY A 45 22.83 -15.88 3.58
N ARG A 46 21.52 -15.71 3.43
CA ARG A 46 20.83 -14.42 3.56
C ARG A 46 20.86 -13.93 5.02
N LEU A 47 20.80 -12.63 5.24
CA LEU A 47 20.76 -12.00 6.58
C LEU A 47 19.40 -12.21 7.27
N PRO A 48 19.30 -12.15 8.62
CA PRO A 48 18.01 -12.18 9.30
C PRO A 48 17.06 -11.10 8.77
N GLY A 49 15.82 -11.49 8.46
CA GLY A 49 14.82 -10.56 7.90
C GLY A 49 14.99 -10.22 6.42
N GLU A 50 16.08 -10.63 5.76
CA GLU A 50 16.27 -10.51 4.32
C GLU A 50 15.35 -11.49 3.56
N PRO A 51 14.44 -10.99 2.70
CA PRO A 51 13.47 -11.80 1.97
C PRO A 51 14.05 -12.56 0.78
N ASP A 52 13.35 -13.60 0.37
CA ASP A 52 13.59 -14.29 -0.89
C ASP A 52 12.86 -13.54 -1.99
N MET A 53 13.63 -12.81 -2.79
CA MET A 53 13.09 -12.02 -3.88
C MET A 53 13.08 -12.80 -5.21
N GLN A 54 13.46 -14.08 -5.28
CA GLN A 54 13.55 -14.80 -6.57
C GLN A 54 12.22 -14.83 -7.33
N ARG A 55 11.10 -14.93 -6.62
CA ARG A 55 9.75 -15.07 -7.20
C ARG A 55 8.94 -13.76 -7.26
N HIS A 56 9.56 -12.65 -6.88
CA HIS A 56 8.85 -11.39 -6.64
C HIS A 56 8.06 -10.90 -7.87
N ALA A 57 8.60 -11.05 -9.08
CA ALA A 57 7.98 -10.61 -10.32
C ALA A 57 6.72 -11.43 -10.66
N ASP A 58 6.78 -12.75 -10.49
CA ASP A 58 5.67 -13.65 -10.79
C ASP A 58 4.54 -13.44 -9.78
N LEU A 59 4.87 -13.31 -8.50
CA LEU A 59 3.88 -13.03 -7.46
C LEU A 59 3.24 -11.65 -7.62
N ALA A 60 4.01 -10.63 -8.04
CA ALA A 60 3.47 -9.30 -8.35
C ALA A 60 2.47 -9.34 -9.53
N LYS A 61 2.79 -10.07 -10.60
CA LYS A 61 1.86 -10.29 -11.73
C LYS A 61 0.63 -11.07 -11.31
N LEU A 62 0.80 -12.08 -10.45
CA LEU A 62 -0.30 -12.89 -9.96
C LEU A 62 -1.30 -12.04 -9.18
N VAL A 63 -0.86 -11.28 -8.19
CA VAL A 63 -1.78 -10.45 -7.37
C VAL A 63 -2.46 -9.35 -8.20
N ASP A 64 -1.78 -8.84 -9.24
CA ASP A 64 -2.35 -7.91 -10.21
C ASP A 64 -3.49 -8.56 -11.02
N GLN A 65 -3.27 -9.77 -11.52
CA GLN A 65 -4.26 -10.54 -12.28
C GLN A 65 -5.43 -11.01 -11.42
N LEU A 66 -5.17 -11.36 -10.16
CA LEU A 66 -6.18 -11.80 -9.20
C LEU A 66 -7.07 -10.66 -8.66
N GLY A 67 -6.74 -9.40 -8.97
CA GLY A 67 -7.58 -8.26 -8.62
C GLY A 67 -7.31 -7.65 -7.24
N PHE A 68 -6.15 -7.90 -6.63
CA PHE A 68 -5.74 -7.14 -5.44
C PHE A 68 -5.63 -5.65 -5.79
N ARG A 69 -6.06 -4.78 -4.87
CA ARG A 69 -6.25 -3.36 -5.18
C ARG A 69 -4.95 -2.57 -5.19
N ALA A 70 -4.02 -2.87 -4.28
CA ALA A 70 -2.77 -2.16 -4.13
C ALA A 70 -1.62 -3.10 -3.73
N PHE A 71 -0.42 -2.78 -4.20
CA PHE A 71 0.84 -3.44 -3.83
C PHE A 71 1.71 -2.41 -3.11
N TRP A 72 2.01 -2.65 -1.83
CA TRP A 72 2.72 -1.70 -0.98
C TRP A 72 4.19 -2.09 -0.80
N VAL A 73 5.09 -1.12 -0.95
CA VAL A 73 6.54 -1.28 -0.73
C VAL A 73 7.06 -0.30 0.31
N ARG A 74 8.13 -0.65 1.01
CA ARG A 74 8.74 0.19 2.08
C ARG A 74 10.02 0.85 1.61
N ASP A 75 10.40 1.96 2.23
CA ASP A 75 11.68 2.64 1.92
C ASP A 75 12.70 2.34 3.00
N VAL A 76 13.47 1.27 2.79
CA VAL A 76 14.51 0.79 3.70
C VAL A 76 15.83 0.75 2.93
N PRO A 77 16.64 1.82 2.97
CA PRO A 77 17.82 1.93 2.12
C PRO A 77 19.01 1.12 2.62
N VAL A 78 19.06 0.79 3.92
CA VAL A 78 20.16 0.03 4.53
C VAL A 78 19.62 -1.03 5.49
N TYR A 79 20.36 -2.12 5.63
CA TYR A 79 20.07 -3.14 6.62
C TYR A 79 20.71 -2.79 7.96
N ASP A 80 19.88 -2.69 9.01
CA ASP A 80 20.30 -2.56 10.40
C ASP A 80 20.01 -3.86 11.15
N PRO A 81 21.04 -4.61 11.60
CA PRO A 81 20.85 -5.84 12.37
C PRO A 81 20.06 -5.62 13.67
N SER A 82 20.11 -4.42 14.26
CA SER A 82 19.35 -4.11 15.48
C SER A 82 17.85 -3.96 15.23
N PHE A 83 17.47 -3.63 13.99
CA PHE A 83 16.08 -3.58 13.54
C PHE A 83 15.61 -4.95 13.02
N GLY A 84 16.48 -5.68 12.31
CA GLY A 84 16.24 -7.06 11.87
C GLY A 84 15.21 -7.22 10.74
N ASP A 85 15.00 -6.19 9.93
CA ASP A 85 14.08 -6.21 8.78
C ASP A 85 14.65 -5.42 7.60
N ALA A 86 14.91 -6.12 6.49
CA ALA A 86 15.41 -5.55 5.23
C ALA A 86 14.29 -5.12 4.28
N ALA A 87 13.03 -5.20 4.70
CA ALA A 87 11.85 -5.00 3.88
C ALA A 87 11.89 -5.84 2.59
N GLN A 88 11.75 -5.24 1.41
CA GLN A 88 11.86 -5.91 0.11
C GLN A 88 13.20 -5.69 -0.60
N VAL A 89 14.24 -5.27 0.13
CA VAL A 89 15.67 -5.07 -0.29
C VAL A 89 15.90 -4.00 -1.37
N PHE A 90 15.02 -3.88 -2.36
CA PHE A 90 15.20 -2.99 -3.50
C PHE A 90 14.90 -1.53 -3.16
N GLU A 91 15.58 -0.63 -3.87
CA GLU A 91 15.33 0.81 -3.83
C GLU A 91 13.89 1.11 -4.27
N VAL A 92 13.17 1.90 -3.47
CA VAL A 92 11.70 2.03 -3.53
C VAL A 92 11.21 2.51 -4.90
N PHE A 93 11.77 3.56 -5.49
CA PHE A 93 11.24 4.11 -6.74
C PHE A 93 11.68 3.31 -7.97
N THR A 94 12.89 2.77 -7.94
CA THR A 94 13.40 1.86 -8.98
C THR A 94 12.54 0.61 -9.02
N TYR A 95 12.19 0.05 -7.85
CA TYR A 95 11.33 -1.11 -7.77
C TYR A 95 9.89 -0.80 -8.20
N LEU A 96 9.35 0.36 -7.81
CA LEU A 96 8.06 0.81 -8.33
C LEU A 96 8.05 1.02 -9.84
N GLY A 97 9.13 1.54 -10.42
CA GLY A 97 9.29 1.65 -11.88
C GLY A 97 9.28 0.28 -12.57
N TYR A 98 9.96 -0.71 -11.98
CA TYR A 98 9.90 -2.10 -12.44
C TYR A 98 8.47 -2.66 -12.36
N LEU A 99 7.80 -2.53 -11.20
CA LEU A 99 6.43 -2.99 -10.99
C LEU A 99 5.44 -2.31 -11.96
N ALA A 100 5.65 -1.02 -12.25
CA ALA A 100 4.85 -0.28 -13.23
C ALA A 100 4.93 -0.90 -14.63
N GLY A 101 6.09 -1.41 -15.03
CA GLY A 101 6.30 -2.07 -16.32
C GLY A 101 5.74 -3.49 -16.41
N ILE A 102 5.60 -4.21 -15.29
CA ILE A 102 5.18 -5.62 -15.29
C ILE A 102 3.74 -5.87 -14.81
N THR A 103 3.05 -4.85 -14.30
CA THR A 103 1.65 -4.92 -13.84
C THR A 103 0.77 -3.93 -14.59
N GLN A 104 -0.55 -4.20 -14.67
CA GLN A 104 -1.48 -3.41 -15.47
C GLN A 104 -2.55 -2.69 -14.62
N ASN A 105 -3.03 -3.30 -13.53
CA ASN A 105 -4.24 -2.86 -12.83
C ASN A 105 -3.97 -2.38 -11.39
N ILE A 106 -3.15 -3.12 -10.65
CA ILE A 106 -2.90 -2.91 -9.23
C ILE A 106 -2.31 -1.52 -8.96
N LEU A 107 -2.80 -0.84 -7.92
CA LEU A 107 -2.21 0.41 -7.48
C LEU A 107 -0.83 0.15 -6.88
N LEU A 108 0.10 1.07 -7.06
CA LEU A 108 1.48 0.95 -6.62
C LEU A 108 1.70 1.90 -5.45
N GLY A 109 1.79 1.35 -4.24
CA GLY A 109 1.81 2.12 -3.00
C GLY A 109 3.17 2.11 -2.31
N THR A 110 3.50 3.20 -1.62
CA THR A 110 4.62 3.23 -0.67
C THR A 110 4.09 3.28 0.76
N ALA A 111 4.63 2.49 1.68
CA ALA A 111 4.25 2.46 3.08
C ALA A 111 5.47 2.47 4.04
N ALA A 112 6.39 3.45 3.96
CA ALA A 112 6.28 4.71 3.24
C ALA A 112 7.66 5.25 2.84
N VAL A 113 7.71 6.13 1.85
CA VAL A 113 8.91 6.87 1.46
C VAL A 113 9.34 7.77 2.61
N VAL A 114 10.58 7.63 3.06
CA VAL A 114 11.11 8.45 4.15
C VAL A 114 11.64 9.75 3.54
N LEU A 115 10.77 10.75 3.38
CA LEU A 115 11.14 12.00 2.70
C LEU A 115 12.45 12.60 3.25
N PRO A 116 12.66 12.75 4.58
CA PRO A 116 13.79 13.52 5.09
C PRO A 116 15.19 12.97 4.76
N ILE A 117 15.32 11.69 4.43
CA ILE A 117 16.62 11.09 4.08
C ILE A 117 16.91 11.12 2.57
N ARG A 118 15.95 11.54 1.75
CA ARG A 118 16.07 11.53 0.29
C ARG A 118 16.44 12.89 -0.27
N GLU A 119 16.85 12.90 -1.53
CA GLU A 119 16.99 14.13 -2.29
C GLU A 119 15.61 14.60 -2.81
N PRO A 120 15.10 15.78 -2.43
CA PRO A 120 13.71 16.16 -2.69
C PRO A 120 13.35 16.24 -4.18
N LEU A 121 14.20 16.86 -5.01
CA LEU A 121 13.92 17.01 -6.45
C LEU A 121 13.95 15.67 -7.18
N LEU A 122 14.90 14.80 -6.82
CA LEU A 122 14.96 13.44 -7.38
C LEU A 122 13.80 12.58 -6.92
N THR A 123 13.31 12.78 -5.70
CA THR A 123 12.12 12.09 -5.18
C THR A 123 10.86 12.50 -5.95
N LEU A 124 10.64 13.81 -6.16
CA LEU A 124 9.53 14.30 -6.98
C LEU A 124 9.63 13.80 -8.43
N LYS A 125 10.84 13.87 -9.03
CA LYS A 125 11.11 13.35 -10.38
C LYS A 125 10.77 11.87 -10.50
N ALA A 126 11.20 11.05 -9.55
CA ALA A 126 10.94 9.62 -9.53
C ALA A 126 9.44 9.32 -9.36
N ALA A 127 8.76 9.99 -8.43
CA ALA A 127 7.33 9.85 -8.22
C ALA A 127 6.50 10.25 -9.47
N ALA A 128 6.82 11.38 -10.09
CA ALA A 128 6.18 11.82 -11.33
C ALA A 128 6.41 10.82 -12.48
N THR A 129 7.60 10.24 -12.55
CA THR A 129 7.93 9.20 -13.54
C THR A 129 7.10 7.93 -13.32
N VAL A 130 7.01 7.42 -12.09
CA VAL A 130 6.17 6.26 -11.76
C VAL A 130 4.69 6.55 -12.03
N GLN A 131 4.19 7.72 -11.64
CA GLN A 131 2.81 8.15 -11.92
C GLN A 131 2.51 8.10 -13.42
N GLN A 132 3.42 8.61 -14.25
CA GLN A 132 3.26 8.60 -15.72
C GLN A 132 3.35 7.18 -16.30
N LEU A 133 4.41 6.43 -15.97
CA LEU A 133 4.65 5.09 -16.54
C LEU A 133 3.60 4.07 -16.12
N SER A 134 3.05 4.21 -14.91
CA SER A 134 2.02 3.32 -14.39
C SER A 134 0.62 3.66 -14.89
N GLY A 135 0.40 4.80 -15.56
CA GLY A 135 -0.94 5.25 -15.94
C GLY A 135 -1.76 5.69 -14.73
N ASN A 136 -1.20 6.57 -13.91
CA ASN A 136 -1.81 7.14 -12.71
C ASN A 136 -2.14 6.13 -11.59
N ARG A 137 -1.28 5.11 -11.37
CA ARG A 137 -1.48 4.08 -10.33
C ARG A 137 -0.71 4.32 -9.03
N LEU A 138 0.09 5.39 -8.91
CA LEU A 138 0.88 5.65 -7.69
C LEU A 138 0.00 6.06 -6.51
N LEU A 139 0.27 5.50 -5.35
CA LEU A 139 -0.19 5.93 -4.02
C LEU A 139 1.06 6.25 -3.18
N MET A 140 1.43 7.53 -3.11
CA MET A 140 2.69 7.91 -2.48
C MET A 140 2.48 8.09 -0.97
N GLY A 141 2.62 7.00 -0.22
CA GLY A 141 2.74 7.09 1.23
C GLY A 141 4.09 7.66 1.64
N VAL A 142 4.07 8.63 2.54
CA VAL A 142 5.24 9.39 3.00
C VAL A 142 5.36 9.33 4.52
N ALA A 143 6.60 9.31 4.99
CA ALA A 143 6.93 9.27 6.41
C ALA A 143 8.08 10.21 6.75
N SER A 144 8.18 10.56 8.04
CA SER A 144 9.41 11.12 8.58
C SER A 144 10.45 10.04 8.94
N GLY A 145 10.15 8.74 8.85
CA GLY A 145 11.08 7.67 9.22
C GLY A 145 11.30 7.48 10.73
N ASP A 146 11.73 6.27 11.07
CA ASP A 146 11.81 5.73 12.43
C ASP A 146 13.17 5.10 12.79
N ARG A 147 14.14 5.12 11.86
CA ARG A 147 15.49 4.57 12.04
C ARG A 147 16.54 5.68 12.16
N PRO A 148 16.93 6.10 13.38
CA PRO A 148 17.90 7.19 13.58
C PRO A 148 19.26 6.91 12.95
N VAL A 149 19.66 5.63 12.88
CA VAL A 149 20.95 5.20 12.31
C VAL A 149 21.11 5.56 10.83
N GLU A 150 20.00 5.68 10.09
CA GLU A 150 20.02 5.96 8.65
C GLU A 150 20.38 7.44 8.36
N TYR A 151 19.98 8.34 9.25
CA TYR A 151 20.06 9.78 9.02
C TYR A 151 21.48 10.30 8.77
N PRO A 152 22.46 9.99 9.63
CA PRO A 152 23.85 10.40 9.39
C PRO A 152 24.45 9.83 8.11
N LEU A 153 24.00 8.66 7.65
CA LEU A 153 24.49 8.04 6.40
C LEU A 153 24.17 8.87 5.16
N PHE A 154 23.07 9.63 5.22
CA PHE A 154 22.64 10.55 4.15
C PHE A 154 23.00 12.02 4.46
N GLY A 155 23.83 12.28 5.47
CA GLY A 155 24.18 13.64 5.88
C GLY A 155 22.98 14.45 6.40
N ARG A 156 22.01 13.79 7.05
CA ARG A 156 20.79 14.40 7.57
C ARG A 156 20.72 14.31 9.09
N ASP A 157 19.99 15.23 9.70
CA ASP A 157 19.77 15.29 11.15
C ASP A 157 18.42 14.66 11.56
N PHE A 158 18.45 13.72 12.51
CA PHE A 158 17.24 13.00 12.94
C PHE A 158 16.26 13.89 13.74
N PRO A 159 16.70 14.73 14.71
CA PRO A 159 15.84 15.72 15.36
C PRO A 159 15.08 16.63 14.38
N GLY A 160 15.74 17.13 13.33
CA GLY A 160 15.17 18.04 12.33
C GLY A 160 14.15 17.43 11.35
N ARG A 161 13.94 16.11 11.39
CA ARG A 161 13.14 15.38 10.39
C ARG A 161 11.70 15.87 10.22
N GLY A 162 11.09 16.38 11.29
CA GLY A 162 9.71 16.89 11.24
C GLY A 162 9.58 18.17 10.41
N ALA A 163 10.57 19.07 10.49
CA ALA A 163 10.59 20.29 9.68
C ALA A 163 10.95 19.96 8.21
N ASN A 164 11.92 19.07 8.01
CA ASN A 164 12.30 18.61 6.68
C ASN A 164 11.13 17.91 5.96
N PHE A 165 10.39 17.04 6.67
CA PHE A 165 9.20 16.39 6.14
C PHE A 165 8.17 17.40 5.60
N ARG A 166 7.88 18.48 6.35
CA ARG A 166 6.95 19.53 5.89
C ARG A 166 7.47 20.22 4.62
N SER A 167 8.73 20.63 4.63
CA SER A 167 9.36 21.29 3.48
C SER A 167 9.31 20.44 2.21
N GLN A 168 9.51 19.12 2.33
CA GLN A 168 9.40 18.22 1.18
C GLN A 168 7.96 17.97 0.73
N VAL A 169 7.01 17.90 1.66
CA VAL A 169 5.58 17.87 1.30
C VAL A 169 5.22 19.12 0.50
N ASP A 170 5.62 20.30 0.96
CA ASP A 170 5.35 21.57 0.28
C ASP A 170 5.98 21.58 -1.13
N LEU A 171 7.23 21.11 -1.25
CA LEU A 171 7.91 20.95 -2.54
C LEU A 171 7.13 20.02 -3.48
N VAL A 172 6.66 18.86 -3.00
CA VAL A 172 5.89 17.92 -3.81
C VAL A 172 4.54 18.50 -4.22
N ARG A 173 3.84 19.18 -3.29
CA ARG A 173 2.52 19.79 -3.55
C ARG A 173 2.59 20.93 -4.57
N ASP A 174 3.65 21.71 -4.52
CA ASP A 174 3.88 22.79 -5.48
C ASP A 174 4.58 22.32 -6.77
N HIS A 175 4.86 21.01 -6.89
CA HIS A 175 5.62 20.44 -8.01
C HIS A 175 6.97 21.16 -8.23
N ALA A 176 7.63 21.52 -7.13
CA ALA A 176 8.90 22.25 -7.07
C ALA A 176 8.93 23.62 -7.78
N ARG A 177 7.80 24.24 -8.12
CA ARG A 177 7.78 25.55 -8.80
C ARG A 177 8.51 26.63 -8.00
N ALA A 178 8.31 26.71 -6.68
CA ALA A 178 9.04 27.64 -5.83
C ALA A 178 10.55 27.34 -5.69
N HIS A 179 11.02 26.16 -6.09
CA HIS A 179 12.41 25.71 -5.94
C HIS A 179 13.22 25.77 -7.24
N LEU A 180 12.55 25.88 -8.39
CA LEU A 180 13.19 25.90 -9.70
C LEU A 180 13.30 27.35 -10.19
N PRO A 181 14.50 27.84 -10.54
CA PRO A 181 14.63 29.13 -11.19
C PRO A 181 14.08 29.05 -12.61
N GLU A 182 13.39 30.10 -13.06
CA GLU A 182 13.00 30.24 -14.46
C GLU A 182 14.26 30.19 -15.37
N PRO A 183 14.23 29.46 -16.51
CA PRO A 183 13.09 28.78 -17.14
C PRO A 183 13.04 27.26 -16.86
N LEU A 184 13.63 26.78 -15.76
CA LEU A 184 13.72 25.35 -15.49
C LEU A 184 12.38 24.78 -15.05
N ASP A 185 12.09 23.55 -15.50
CA ASP A 185 10.88 22.83 -15.15
C ASP A 185 11.16 21.33 -14.92
N LEU A 186 10.33 20.70 -14.08
CA LEU A 186 10.41 19.28 -13.75
C LEU A 186 9.40 18.49 -14.58
N LEU A 187 9.93 17.75 -15.57
CA LEU A 187 9.18 16.78 -16.37
C LEU A 187 9.38 15.35 -15.83
N PRO A 188 8.48 14.37 -16.10
CA PRO A 188 7.17 14.57 -16.69
C PRO A 188 6.26 15.38 -15.75
N ARG A 189 5.31 16.12 -16.33
CA ARG A 189 4.25 16.77 -15.53
C ARG A 189 3.14 15.74 -15.30
N PRO A 190 2.86 15.33 -14.06
CA PRO A 190 1.76 14.43 -13.78
C PRO A 190 0.44 15.01 -14.31
N SER A 191 -0.41 14.19 -14.92
CA SER A 191 -1.74 14.62 -15.37
C SER A 191 -2.70 14.91 -14.21
N ALA A 192 -2.34 14.49 -12.99
CA ALA A 192 -3.06 14.73 -11.75
C ALA A 192 -2.07 14.90 -10.59
N PRO A 193 -2.43 15.61 -9.51
CA PRO A 193 -1.59 15.72 -8.32
C PRO A 193 -1.19 14.35 -7.76
N LEU A 194 0.04 14.25 -7.26
CA LEU A 194 0.53 13.05 -6.59
C LEU A 194 -0.25 12.84 -5.28
N PRO A 195 -0.90 11.68 -5.09
CA PRO A 195 -1.65 11.41 -3.86
C PRO A 195 -0.69 11.11 -2.71
N LEU A 196 -0.76 11.92 -1.65
CA LEU A 196 0.11 11.78 -0.47
C LEU A 196 -0.64 11.17 0.70
N LEU A 197 -0.19 10.00 1.18
CA LEU A 197 -0.72 9.36 2.38
C LEU A 197 0.31 9.44 3.51
N VAL A 198 -0.05 9.93 4.69
CA VAL A 198 0.92 9.99 5.81
C VAL A 198 0.97 8.68 6.56
N ALA A 199 2.18 8.15 6.78
CA ALA A 199 2.38 7.07 7.73
C ALA A 199 2.49 7.61 9.17
N GLY A 200 1.62 7.11 10.05
CA GLY A 200 1.52 7.60 11.43
C GLY A 200 1.29 9.11 11.50
N LEU A 201 2.03 9.80 12.38
CA LEU A 201 1.98 11.26 12.49
C LEU A 201 3.15 11.97 11.81
N SER A 202 4.24 11.26 11.49
CA SER A 202 5.43 11.83 10.82
C SER A 202 5.97 13.12 11.48
N GLN A 203 5.99 13.17 12.82
CA GLN A 203 6.36 14.33 13.64
C GLN A 203 5.46 15.58 13.45
N GLN A 204 4.24 15.40 12.96
CA GLN A 204 3.27 16.47 12.73
C GLN A 204 2.11 16.40 13.73
N THR A 205 1.34 17.50 13.80
CA THR A 205 0.08 17.51 14.55
C THR A 205 -1.03 16.84 13.73
N PRO A 206 -2.06 16.25 14.38
CA PRO A 206 -3.23 15.72 13.68
C PRO A 206 -3.90 16.74 12.74
N ALA A 207 -4.04 17.99 13.18
CA ALA A 207 -4.62 19.06 12.35
C ALA A 207 -3.79 19.30 11.08
N TRP A 208 -2.45 19.32 11.20
CA TRP A 208 -1.59 19.54 10.05
C TRP A 208 -1.73 18.41 9.03
N ILE A 209 -1.71 17.14 9.46
CA ILE A 209 -1.86 16.01 8.53
C ILE A 209 -3.25 15.98 7.89
N GLY A 210 -4.31 16.31 8.65
CA GLY A 210 -5.68 16.36 8.13
C GLY A 210 -5.85 17.41 7.03
N GLN A 211 -5.14 18.53 7.15
CA GLN A 211 -5.14 19.59 6.14
C GLN A 211 -4.27 19.24 4.91
N HIS A 212 -3.06 18.73 5.11
CA HIS A 212 -2.04 18.66 4.06
C HIS A 212 -1.95 17.31 3.34
N MET A 213 -2.46 16.21 3.94
CA MET A 213 -2.38 14.86 3.38
C MET A 213 -3.69 14.45 2.73
N ASP A 214 -3.65 13.50 1.80
CA ASP A 214 -4.83 12.96 1.11
C ASP A 214 -5.33 11.66 1.73
N GLY A 215 -4.53 11.01 2.58
CA GLY A 215 -4.91 9.80 3.30
C GLY A 215 -3.96 9.51 4.47
N SER A 216 -4.29 8.47 5.25
CA SER A 216 -3.47 7.99 6.36
C SER A 216 -3.15 6.51 6.20
N LEU A 217 -1.90 6.15 6.52
CA LEU A 217 -1.43 4.79 6.69
C LEU A 217 -1.18 4.57 8.19
N ALA A 218 -1.91 3.64 8.78
CA ALA A 218 -1.78 3.30 10.19
C ALA A 218 -1.05 1.98 10.39
N PHE A 219 -0.43 1.84 11.56
CA PHE A 219 0.10 0.56 12.01
C PHE A 219 -1.03 -0.47 12.15
N PRO A 220 -0.71 -1.76 11.93
CA PRO A 220 -1.62 -2.86 12.22
C PRO A 220 -2.19 -2.77 13.65
N GLY A 221 -3.45 -3.18 13.80
CA GLY A 221 -4.16 -3.14 15.07
C GLY A 221 -5.46 -3.93 15.00
N THR A 222 -6.17 -4.01 16.13
CA THR A 222 -7.49 -4.65 16.15
C THR A 222 -8.56 -3.72 15.59
N PRO A 223 -9.75 -4.24 15.21
CA PRO A 223 -10.87 -3.39 14.80
C PRO A 223 -11.23 -2.31 15.83
N GLU A 224 -11.18 -2.61 17.13
CA GLU A 224 -11.48 -1.64 18.21
C GLU A 224 -10.42 -0.53 18.31
N GLU A 225 -9.16 -0.86 18.09
CA GLU A 225 -8.08 0.13 18.01
C GLU A 225 -8.27 1.02 16.78
N HIS A 226 -8.62 0.42 15.64
CA HIS A 226 -8.87 1.16 14.41
C HIS A 226 -10.11 2.04 14.50
N ALA A 227 -11.20 1.63 15.16
CA ALA A 227 -12.36 2.50 15.36
C ALA A 227 -11.98 3.82 16.04
N ARG A 228 -11.10 3.76 17.06
CA ARG A 228 -10.58 4.96 17.74
C ARG A 228 -9.67 5.79 16.84
N ARG A 229 -8.74 5.15 16.12
CA ARG A 229 -7.78 5.85 15.23
C ARG A 229 -8.48 6.48 14.03
N VAL A 230 -9.46 5.79 13.45
CA VAL A 230 -10.31 6.29 12.36
C VAL A 230 -11.11 7.49 12.86
N ALA A 231 -11.79 7.40 14.01
CA ALA A 231 -12.53 8.54 14.55
C ALA A 231 -11.63 9.78 14.72
N ALA A 232 -10.42 9.60 15.25
CA ALA A 232 -9.43 10.68 15.39
C ALA A 232 -8.99 11.25 14.02
N TRP A 233 -8.77 10.41 13.01
CA TRP A 233 -8.45 10.83 11.65
C TRP A 233 -9.61 11.60 11.00
N ARG A 234 -10.85 11.07 11.08
CA ARG A 234 -12.05 11.70 10.52
C ARG A 234 -12.31 13.08 11.11
N ALA A 235 -11.99 13.27 12.40
CA ALA A 235 -12.16 14.57 13.08
C ALA A 235 -11.30 15.69 12.46
N VAL A 236 -10.16 15.37 11.84
CA VAL A 236 -9.24 16.36 11.25
C VAL A 236 -9.19 16.32 9.72
N ALA A 237 -9.62 15.22 9.11
CA ALA A 237 -9.43 14.94 7.69
C ALA A 237 -10.73 14.65 6.91
N GLY A 238 -11.88 14.57 7.60
CA GLY A 238 -13.16 14.22 6.97
C GLY A 238 -13.10 12.84 6.32
N THR A 239 -13.57 12.72 5.08
CA THR A 239 -13.72 11.43 4.37
C THR A 239 -12.45 10.92 3.68
N LYS A 240 -11.30 11.58 3.86
CA LYS A 240 -10.02 11.20 3.23
C LYS A 240 -9.58 9.76 3.59
N PRO A 241 -9.11 8.92 2.66
CA PRO A 241 -8.85 7.50 2.91
C PRO A 241 -7.99 7.19 4.14
N TYR A 242 -8.35 6.11 4.84
CA TYR A 242 -7.60 5.51 5.94
C TYR A 242 -7.28 4.06 5.61
N ALA A 243 -6.00 3.71 5.60
CA ALA A 243 -5.52 2.36 5.33
C ALA A 243 -4.70 1.81 6.50
N SER A 244 -4.69 0.49 6.63
CA SER A 244 -3.86 -0.24 7.58
C SER A 244 -3.36 -1.55 6.93
N PHE A 245 -2.63 -2.35 7.70
CA PHE A 245 -2.03 -3.59 7.26
C PHE A 245 -2.33 -4.70 8.27
N ILE A 246 -2.29 -5.95 7.81
CA ILE A 246 -2.44 -7.13 8.65
C ILE A 246 -1.37 -8.14 8.28
N HIS A 247 -0.58 -8.57 9.26
CA HIS A 247 0.29 -9.74 9.11
C HIS A 247 -0.55 -11.00 9.25
N MET A 248 -0.50 -11.90 8.28
CA MET A 248 -1.36 -13.08 8.32
C MET A 248 -0.63 -14.38 8.00
N GLU A 249 -1.18 -15.45 8.54
CA GLU A 249 -0.99 -16.82 8.09
C GLU A 249 -2.38 -17.41 7.85
N LEU A 250 -2.65 -17.83 6.61
CA LEU A 250 -3.96 -18.37 6.24
C LEU A 250 -3.93 -19.89 6.41
N ASP A 251 -4.64 -20.41 7.41
CA ASP A 251 -4.76 -21.85 7.65
C ASP A 251 -5.44 -22.53 6.43
N ALA A 252 -5.07 -23.77 6.15
CA ALA A 252 -5.68 -24.56 5.08
C ALA A 252 -7.15 -24.93 5.39
N HIS A 253 -7.53 -25.00 6.67
CA HIS A 253 -8.89 -25.27 7.08
C HIS A 253 -9.70 -23.96 7.07
N PRO A 254 -10.80 -23.89 6.31
CA PRO A 254 -11.55 -22.64 6.13
C PRO A 254 -12.08 -22.03 7.43
N ASN A 255 -12.38 -22.89 8.40
CA ASN A 255 -13.00 -22.58 9.68
C ASN A 255 -12.01 -22.60 10.85
N ALA A 256 -10.69 -22.69 10.60
CA ALA A 256 -9.72 -22.62 11.68
C ALA A 256 -9.90 -21.32 12.48
N PRO A 257 -9.98 -21.39 13.83
CA PRO A 257 -10.26 -20.23 14.65
C PRO A 257 -9.11 -19.24 14.62
N MET A 258 -9.44 -17.94 14.70
CA MET A 258 -8.44 -16.88 14.75
C MET A 258 -7.61 -16.97 16.04
N ARG A 259 -6.28 -16.90 15.90
CA ARG A 259 -5.36 -16.63 17.02
C ARG A 259 -4.52 -15.41 16.69
N ARG A 260 -4.60 -14.39 17.53
CA ARG A 260 -3.90 -13.12 17.32
C ARG A 260 -2.47 -13.17 17.82
N TRP A 261 -1.62 -12.40 17.17
CA TRP A 261 -0.31 -11.98 17.66
C TRP A 261 -0.12 -10.50 17.35
N ARG A 262 1.03 -9.93 17.76
CA ARG A 262 1.35 -8.54 17.46
C ARG A 262 1.31 -8.28 15.95
N PHE A 263 0.41 -7.39 15.53
CA PHE A 263 0.16 -6.97 14.13
C PHE A 263 -0.60 -7.95 13.24
N GLY A 264 -1.12 -9.05 13.77
CA GLY A 264 -1.65 -10.09 12.89
C GLY A 264 -2.36 -11.25 13.54
N PHE A 265 -2.60 -12.28 12.73
CA PHE A 265 -3.26 -13.50 13.18
C PHE A 265 -2.93 -14.72 12.30
N THR A 266 -3.19 -15.91 12.86
CA THR A 266 -3.40 -17.17 12.13
C THR A 266 -4.87 -17.54 12.18
N GLY A 267 -5.41 -18.09 11.10
CA GLY A 267 -6.80 -18.55 11.04
C GLY A 267 -7.23 -18.91 9.62
N GLY A 268 -8.38 -19.54 9.49
CA GLY A 268 -8.95 -19.89 8.19
C GLY A 268 -9.53 -18.69 7.46
N ARG A 269 -9.89 -18.86 6.18
CA ARG A 269 -10.49 -17.78 5.38
C ARG A 269 -11.74 -17.16 5.99
N ASN A 270 -12.57 -17.92 6.72
CA ASN A 270 -13.78 -17.36 7.34
C ASN A 270 -13.43 -16.44 8.53
N ALA A 271 -12.32 -16.70 9.23
CA ALA A 271 -11.78 -15.79 10.23
C ALA A 271 -11.24 -14.50 9.59
N LEU A 272 -10.52 -14.61 8.47
CA LEU A 272 -10.06 -13.44 7.70
C LEU A 272 -11.24 -12.58 7.21
N ILE A 273 -12.29 -13.20 6.67
CA ILE A 273 -13.50 -12.50 6.22
C ILE A 273 -14.16 -11.74 7.37
N ALA A 274 -14.33 -12.39 8.53
CA ALA A 274 -14.91 -11.75 9.71
C ALA A 274 -14.07 -10.54 10.18
N GLU A 275 -12.74 -10.69 10.20
CA GLU A 275 -11.82 -9.60 10.56
C GLU A 275 -11.92 -8.42 9.59
N LEU A 276 -11.95 -8.68 8.27
CA LEU A 276 -12.04 -7.63 7.26
C LEU A 276 -13.39 -6.89 7.30
N TYR A 277 -14.49 -7.61 7.59
CA TYR A 277 -15.78 -6.95 7.86
C TYR A 277 -15.73 -6.07 9.11
N ALA A 278 -15.08 -6.54 10.20
CA ALA A 278 -14.91 -5.74 11.41
C ALA A 278 -14.03 -4.51 11.17
N MET A 279 -12.95 -4.63 10.39
CA MET A 279 -12.11 -3.51 9.96
C MET A 279 -12.90 -2.48 9.13
N ARG A 280 -13.71 -2.95 8.17
CA ARG A 280 -14.62 -2.09 7.39
C ARG A 280 -15.61 -1.37 8.30
N ALA A 281 -16.22 -2.08 9.25
CA ALA A 281 -17.16 -1.49 10.22
C ALA A 281 -16.48 -0.47 11.15
N ALA A 282 -15.19 -0.65 11.45
CA ALA A 282 -14.37 0.33 12.16
C ALA A 282 -14.01 1.56 11.31
N GLY A 283 -14.39 1.59 10.02
CA GLY A 283 -14.18 2.70 9.10
C GLY A 283 -12.82 2.72 8.42
N VAL A 284 -12.11 1.58 8.41
CA VAL A 284 -10.92 1.38 7.57
C VAL A 284 -11.37 1.24 6.12
N ASP A 285 -10.69 1.94 5.19
CA ASP A 285 -11.03 1.92 3.77
C ASP A 285 -10.18 0.90 2.97
N HIS A 286 -8.98 0.56 3.47
CA HIS A 286 -8.08 -0.37 2.81
C HIS A 286 -7.25 -1.18 3.80
N ILE A 287 -7.05 -2.47 3.50
CA ILE A 287 -6.13 -3.35 4.21
C ILE A 287 -5.10 -3.96 3.25
N GLY A 288 -3.81 -3.75 3.52
CA GLY A 288 -2.72 -4.51 2.89
C GLY A 288 -2.43 -5.80 3.67
N LEU A 289 -2.32 -6.92 2.97
CA LEU A 289 -2.00 -8.22 3.56
C LEU A 289 -0.51 -8.51 3.48
N HIS A 290 0.13 -8.76 4.62
CA HIS A 290 1.53 -9.12 4.72
C HIS A 290 1.67 -10.61 5.06
N VAL A 291 2.32 -11.37 4.18
CA VAL A 291 2.23 -12.84 4.16
C VAL A 291 3.51 -13.57 4.56
N ARG A 292 4.52 -12.87 5.10
CA ARG A 292 5.82 -13.51 5.44
C ARG A 292 5.74 -14.66 6.44
N ARG A 293 4.67 -14.75 7.24
CA ARG A 293 4.41 -15.86 8.18
C ARG A 293 3.53 -16.96 7.58
N ASN A 294 3.08 -16.80 6.34
CA ASN A 294 2.18 -17.74 5.69
C ASN A 294 2.90 -19.05 5.36
N GLN A 295 2.41 -20.16 5.90
CA GLN A 295 3.08 -21.46 5.74
C GLN A 295 2.82 -22.11 4.38
N ARG A 296 1.68 -21.81 3.77
CA ARG A 296 1.25 -22.39 2.50
C ARG A 296 1.97 -21.73 1.32
N PRO A 297 2.07 -22.42 0.17
CA PRO A 297 2.50 -21.79 -1.07
C PRO A 297 1.70 -20.52 -1.35
N LEU A 298 2.39 -19.41 -1.60
CA LEU A 298 1.74 -18.10 -1.71
C LEU A 298 0.75 -18.04 -2.87
N GLU A 299 1.01 -18.76 -3.96
CA GLU A 299 0.09 -18.84 -5.11
C GLU A 299 -1.26 -19.41 -4.68
N GLU A 300 -1.27 -20.54 -3.96
CA GLU A 300 -2.49 -21.16 -3.45
C GLU A 300 -3.22 -20.23 -2.49
N THR A 301 -2.48 -19.57 -1.59
CA THR A 301 -3.05 -18.59 -0.65
C THR A 301 -3.69 -17.41 -1.39
N PHE A 302 -3.03 -16.85 -2.39
CA PHE A 302 -3.59 -15.73 -3.15
C PHE A 302 -4.78 -16.16 -4.00
N HIS A 303 -4.76 -17.34 -4.61
CA HIS A 303 -5.91 -17.89 -5.33
C HIS A 303 -7.12 -18.08 -4.39
N GLU A 304 -6.92 -18.63 -3.19
CA GLU A 304 -8.01 -18.78 -2.23
C GLU A 304 -8.58 -17.43 -1.78
N ILE A 305 -7.72 -16.44 -1.52
CA ILE A 305 -8.18 -15.08 -1.19
C ILE A 305 -8.96 -14.47 -2.36
N ALA A 306 -8.47 -14.63 -3.59
CA ALA A 306 -9.11 -14.12 -4.79
C ALA A 306 -10.47 -14.75 -5.06
N GLU A 307 -10.61 -16.05 -4.84
CA GLU A 307 -11.84 -16.80 -5.08
C GLU A 307 -12.89 -16.54 -3.99
N TYR A 308 -12.50 -16.56 -2.71
CA TYR A 308 -13.44 -16.58 -1.59
C TYR A 308 -13.56 -15.28 -0.80
N VAL A 309 -12.56 -14.38 -0.87
CA VAL A 309 -12.51 -13.17 -0.03
C VAL A 309 -12.72 -11.92 -0.87
N LEU A 310 -11.93 -11.68 -1.93
CA LEU A 310 -12.00 -10.44 -2.71
C LEU A 310 -13.41 -10.11 -3.23
N PRO A 311 -14.22 -11.06 -3.74
CA PRO A 311 -15.55 -10.76 -4.28
C PRO A 311 -16.51 -10.16 -3.24
N LEU A 312 -16.31 -10.44 -1.94
CA LEU A 312 -17.11 -9.93 -0.84
C LEU A 312 -16.87 -8.44 -0.55
N PHE A 313 -15.71 -7.92 -0.96
CA PHE A 313 -15.26 -6.57 -0.62
C PHE A 313 -15.07 -5.65 -1.82
N HIS A 314 -14.68 -6.19 -2.98
CA HIS A 314 -14.35 -5.38 -4.16
C HIS A 314 -15.53 -5.17 -5.13
N SER A 315 -16.62 -5.92 -4.95
CA SER A 315 -17.85 -5.73 -5.72
C SER A 315 -18.49 -4.38 -5.40
N GLN A 316 -19.00 -3.67 -6.41
CA GLN A 316 -19.77 -2.44 -6.17
C GLN A 316 -21.02 -2.76 -5.32
N PRO A 317 -21.41 -1.89 -4.37
CA PRO A 317 -22.71 -2.00 -3.72
C PRO A 317 -23.82 -2.03 -4.77
N ALA A 318 -24.85 -2.84 -4.54
CA ALA A 318 -25.89 -3.17 -5.52
C ALA A 318 -26.70 -1.98 -6.08
N ALA A 319 -26.42 -0.74 -5.69
CA ALA A 319 -27.10 0.46 -6.15
C ALA A 319 -26.79 0.87 -7.60
N ASP A 320 -25.67 0.43 -8.19
CA ASP A 320 -25.26 0.80 -9.56
C ASP A 320 -25.46 -0.32 -10.60
N ARG A 321 -26.08 -1.45 -10.22
CA ARG A 321 -26.57 -2.41 -11.22
C ARG A 321 -27.84 -1.83 -11.85
N ALA A 322 -27.67 -1.00 -12.87
CA ALA A 322 -28.76 -0.72 -13.80
C ALA A 322 -29.39 -2.07 -14.21
N PRO A 323 -30.72 -2.25 -14.06
CA PRO A 323 -31.34 -3.50 -14.46
C PRO A 323 -31.11 -3.67 -15.96
N ASN A 324 -30.48 -4.79 -16.31
CA ASN A 324 -30.27 -5.19 -17.68
C ASN A 324 -31.66 -5.34 -18.32
N ALA A 325 -32.06 -4.34 -19.12
CA ALA A 325 -33.30 -4.35 -19.88
C ALA A 325 -33.17 -5.33 -21.05
N ALA A 326 -33.22 -6.62 -20.73
CA ALA A 326 -33.33 -7.71 -21.68
C ALA A 326 -33.85 -8.94 -20.94
N LEU A 327 -35.14 -8.93 -20.59
CA LEU A 327 -35.96 -10.13 -20.25
C LEU A 327 -37.43 -9.74 -20.00
N LEU A 328 -38.02 -8.93 -20.88
CA LEU A 328 -39.47 -8.68 -20.93
C LEU A 328 -39.93 -8.63 -22.40
N GLU A 329 -39.77 -9.76 -23.09
CA GLU A 329 -40.48 -10.03 -24.35
C GLU A 329 -40.80 -11.53 -24.48
N ILE A 330 -41.25 -12.18 -23.41
CA ILE A 330 -41.96 -13.47 -23.51
C ILE A 330 -43.00 -13.58 -22.37
N ALA A 331 -44.09 -12.83 -22.48
CA ALA A 331 -45.39 -13.13 -21.87
C ALA A 331 -46.42 -12.07 -22.31
N GLY A 332 -46.81 -12.17 -23.58
CA GLY A 332 -47.96 -11.45 -24.14
C GLY A 332 -48.82 -12.44 -24.92
N ALA A 333 -49.63 -13.21 -24.18
CA ALA A 333 -50.80 -13.94 -24.65
C ALA A 333 -51.86 -13.87 -23.54
#